data_AF-A0A2N5C6U4-F1
#
_entry.id   AF-A0A2N5C6U4-F1
#
_cell.length_a   1.000
_cell.length_b   1.000
_cell.length_c   1.000
_cell.angle_alpha   90.00
_cell.angle_beta   90.00
_cell.angle_gamma   90.00
#
_symmetry.space_group_name_H-M   'P 1'
#
loop_
_entity.id
_entity.type
_entity.pdbx_description
1 polymer ?
#
loop_
_entity_poly.entity_id
_entity_poly.type
_entity_poly.pdbx_seq_one_letter_code
_entity_poly.pdbx_strand_id
1 'polypeptide(L)'
;MDAKIPFRSLVIADRYIREVSAKIDLQRQLVAQLEEEGGDAALARRSLKSMISALEALKARRDDLRLSLAFGDRKGESDNRLDSGSRSLGVANQTDTDVSYSVQRLG
;
A
#
# COMPACT_ATOMS: atom_id res chain seq x y z
N MET A 1 -6.07 7.80 -17.36
CA MET A 1 -5.40 7.02 -16.30
C MET A 1 -6.45 6.62 -15.28
N ASP A 2 -6.58 5.33 -14.96
CA ASP A 2 -7.74 4.81 -14.23
C ASP A 2 -7.56 4.78 -12.70
N ALA A 3 -7.97 5.87 -12.04
CA ALA A 3 -8.00 5.98 -10.58
C ALA A 3 -9.18 5.23 -9.91
N LYS A 4 -9.51 4.01 -10.36
CA LYS A 4 -10.76 3.29 -10.01
C LYS A 4 -10.60 2.09 -9.04
N ILE A 5 -9.47 1.97 -8.34
CA ILE A 5 -9.16 0.82 -7.47
C ILE A 5 -9.17 1.06 -5.92
N PRO A 6 -9.70 2.17 -5.34
CA PRO A 6 -9.69 2.31 -3.87
C PRO A 6 -10.78 1.46 -3.19
N PHE A 7 -12.05 1.55 -3.63
CA PHE A 7 -13.18 0.89 -2.95
C PHE A 7 -13.14 -0.65 -3.03
N ARG A 8 -12.83 -1.21 -4.20
CA ARG A 8 -12.69 -2.68 -4.37
C ARG A 8 -11.59 -3.25 -3.47
N SER A 9 -10.46 -2.53 -3.35
CA SER A 9 -9.34 -2.91 -2.48
C SER A 9 -9.75 -2.93 -1.00
N LEU A 10 -10.55 -1.95 -0.56
CA LEU A 10 -11.07 -1.92 0.82
C LEU A 10 -11.96 -3.13 1.12
N VAL A 11 -12.91 -3.47 0.24
CA VAL A 11 -13.80 -4.63 0.42
C VAL A 11 -13.02 -5.95 0.46
N ILE A 12 -11.99 -6.09 -0.38
CA ILE A 12 -11.09 -7.25 -0.38
C ILE A 12 -10.28 -7.32 0.93
N ALA A 13 -9.77 -6.19 1.42
CA ALA A 13 -9.03 -6.12 2.68
C ALA A 13 -9.91 -6.48 3.90
N ASP A 14 -11.11 -5.91 4.01
CA ASP A 14 -12.06 -6.25 5.08
C ASP A 14 -12.50 -7.72 5.04
N ARG A 15 -12.59 -8.33 3.84
CA ARG A 15 -12.81 -9.79 3.70
C ARG A 15 -11.63 -10.60 4.23
N TYR A 16 -10.41 -10.33 3.78
CA TYR A 16 -9.22 -11.04 4.25
C TYR A 16 -8.99 -10.89 5.75
N ILE A 17 -9.28 -9.72 6.33
CA ILE A 17 -9.20 -9.48 7.77
C ILE A 17 -10.14 -10.41 8.56
N ARG A 18 -11.36 -10.66 8.07
CA ARG A 18 -12.29 -11.63 8.69
C ARG A 18 -11.77 -13.06 8.56
N GLU A 19 -11.34 -13.47 7.37
CA GLU A 19 -10.83 -14.83 7.12
C GLU A 19 -9.56 -15.15 7.92
N VAL A 20 -8.65 -14.18 8.08
CA VAL A 20 -7.43 -14.33 8.88
C VAL A 20 -7.74 -14.30 10.39
N SER A 21 -8.69 -13.49 10.84
CA SER A 21 -9.11 -13.47 12.26
C SER A 21 -9.70 -14.83 12.67
N ALA A 22 -10.61 -15.40 11.86
CA ALA A 22 -11.17 -16.73 12.13
C ALA A 22 -10.10 -17.83 12.18
N LYS A 23 -9.08 -17.76 11.31
CA LYS A 23 -7.93 -18.68 11.34
C LYS A 23 -7.05 -18.51 12.58
N ILE A 24 -6.87 -17.29 13.07
CA ILE A 24 -6.16 -16.99 14.33
C ILE A 24 -6.90 -17.60 15.52
N ASP A 25 -8.23 -17.53 15.57
CA ASP A 25 -9.00 -18.08 16.68
C ASP A 25 -9.04 -19.62 16.68
N LEU A 26 -9.09 -20.26 15.51
CA LEU A 26 -8.86 -21.71 15.38
C LEU A 26 -7.43 -22.11 15.78
N GLN A 27 -6.42 -21.32 15.38
CA GLN A 27 -5.03 -21.57 15.73
C GLN A 27 -4.78 -21.38 17.24
N ARG A 28 -5.50 -20.48 17.91
CA ARG A 28 -5.51 -20.33 19.38
C ARG A 28 -6.09 -21.55 20.09
N GLN A 29 -7.20 -22.10 19.58
CA GLN A 29 -7.80 -23.33 20.12
C GLN A 29 -6.84 -24.51 20.01
N LEU A 30 -6.20 -24.70 18.85
CA LEU A 30 -5.18 -25.74 18.65
C LEU A 30 -3.98 -25.57 19.59
N VAL A 31 -3.51 -24.34 19.80
CA VAL A 31 -2.42 -24.04 20.76
C VAL A 31 -2.84 -24.41 22.19
N ALA A 32 -4.05 -24.06 22.61
CA ALA A 32 -4.56 -24.40 23.94
C ALA A 32 -4.73 -25.92 24.14
N GLN A 33 -5.26 -26.64 23.15
CA GLN A 33 -5.43 -28.09 23.19
C GLN A 33 -4.08 -28.81 23.30
N LEU A 34 -3.07 -28.42 22.50
CA LEU A 34 -1.74 -28.99 22.59
C LEU A 34 -1.09 -28.74 23.97
N GLU A 35 -1.37 -27.60 24.61
CA GLU A 35 -0.87 -27.28 25.95
C GLU A 35 -1.59 -28.06 27.06
N GLU A 36 -2.89 -28.30 26.92
CA GLU A 36 -3.70 -29.13 27.84
C GLU A 36 -3.34 -30.62 27.75
N GLU A 37 -3.08 -31.12 26.53
CA GLU A 37 -2.61 -32.49 26.27
C GLU A 37 -1.11 -32.70 26.59
N GLY A 38 -0.37 -31.64 26.95
CA GLY A 38 1.06 -31.69 27.26
C GLY A 38 1.99 -31.90 26.04
N GLY A 39 1.50 -31.65 24.83
CA GLY A 39 2.24 -31.74 23.57
C GLY A 39 3.05 -30.49 23.21
N ASP A 40 3.88 -30.59 22.17
CA ASP A 40 4.70 -29.46 21.71
C ASP A 40 3.88 -28.43 20.91
N ALA A 41 3.41 -27.41 21.62
CA ALA A 41 2.74 -26.26 21.02
C ALA A 41 3.69 -25.23 20.37
N ALA A 42 5.03 -25.38 20.41
CA ALA A 42 5.96 -24.33 20.01
C ALA A 42 5.83 -23.91 18.53
N LEU A 43 5.66 -24.88 17.62
CA LEU A 43 5.41 -24.60 16.20
C LEU A 43 4.06 -23.90 16.00
N ALA A 44 3.02 -24.34 16.71
CA ALA A 44 1.68 -23.77 16.66
C ALA A 44 1.65 -22.32 17.20
N ARG A 45 2.37 -22.03 18.29
CA ARG A 45 2.59 -20.68 18.84
C ARG A 45 3.34 -19.78 17.86
N ARG A 46 4.39 -20.29 17.20
CA ARG A 46 5.16 -19.54 16.18
C ARG A 46 4.29 -19.19 14.96
N SER A 47 3.48 -20.14 14.50
CA SER A 47 2.49 -19.95 13.43
C SER A 47 1.47 -18.86 13.81
N LEU A 48 0.86 -18.99 14.99
CA LEU A 48 -0.09 -18.01 15.56
C LEU A 48 0.49 -16.58 15.60
N LYS A 49 1.72 -16.41 16.11
CA LYS A 49 2.40 -15.10 16.13
C LYS A 49 2.54 -14.51 14.73
N SER A 50 2.92 -15.32 13.74
CA SER A 50 3.06 -14.86 12.36
C SER A 50 1.72 -14.47 11.72
N MET A 51 0.63 -15.17 12.05
CA MET A 51 -0.71 -14.80 11.59
C MET A 51 -1.17 -13.48 12.20
N ILE A 52 -0.91 -13.24 13.49
CA ILE A 52 -1.26 -11.99 14.18
C ILE A 52 -0.58 -10.79 13.52
N SER A 53 0.74 -10.85 13.27
CA SER A 53 1.44 -9.75 12.59
C SER A 53 0.98 -9.54 11.14
N ALA A 54 0.55 -10.60 10.44
CA ALA A 54 -0.06 -10.47 9.12
C ALA A 54 -1.45 -9.78 9.19
N LEU A 55 -2.25 -10.07 10.23
CA LEU A 55 -3.53 -9.41 10.48
C LEU A 55 -3.35 -7.92 10.82
N GLU A 56 -2.31 -7.57 11.58
CA GLU A 56 -1.96 -6.19 11.91
C GLU A 56 -1.57 -5.38 10.66
N ALA A 57 -0.70 -5.94 9.81
CA ALA A 57 -0.34 -5.34 8.52
C ALA A 57 -1.55 -5.17 7.58
N LEU A 58 -2.46 -6.17 7.55
CA LEU A 58 -3.72 -6.08 6.80
C LEU A 58 -4.62 -4.95 7.31
N LYS A 59 -4.78 -4.80 8.64
CA LYS A 59 -5.56 -3.71 9.26
C LYS A 59 -4.96 -2.35 8.92
N ALA A 60 -3.66 -2.17 9.09
CA ALA A 60 -2.98 -0.91 8.74
C ALA A 60 -3.20 -0.52 7.27
N ARG A 61 -3.05 -1.47 6.33
CA ARG A 61 -3.29 -1.23 4.89
C ARG A 61 -4.75 -0.94 4.57
N ARG A 62 -5.70 -1.58 5.27
CA ARG A 62 -7.13 -1.28 5.16
C ARG A 62 -7.44 0.16 5.61
N ASP A 63 -6.81 0.62 6.67
CA ASP A 63 -7.06 1.96 7.23
C ASP A 63 -6.41 3.07 6.38
N ASP A 64 -5.26 2.81 5.75
CA ASP A 64 -4.70 3.62 4.66
C ASP A 64 -5.63 3.70 3.42
N LEU A 65 -6.26 2.57 3.04
CA LEU A 65 -7.28 2.56 1.98
C LEU A 65 -8.54 3.36 2.36
N ARG A 66 -8.95 3.36 3.64
CA ARG A 66 -10.03 4.23 4.14
C ARG A 66 -9.64 5.70 4.09
N LEU A 67 -8.40 6.03 4.47
CA LEU A 67 -7.85 7.38 4.38
C LEU A 67 -7.86 7.86 2.91
N SER A 68 -7.33 7.05 2.00
CA SER A 68 -7.28 7.32 0.57
C SER A 68 -8.67 7.54 -0.06
N LEU A 69 -9.70 6.82 0.40
CA LEU A 69 -11.09 7.06 0.01
C LEU A 69 -11.61 8.41 0.53
N ALA A 70 -11.37 8.73 1.81
CA ALA A 70 -11.90 9.95 2.44
C ALA A 70 -11.25 11.26 1.93
N PHE A 71 -10.09 11.20 1.30
CA PHE A 71 -9.40 12.37 0.72
C PHE A 71 -9.36 12.36 -0.82
N GLY A 72 -9.68 11.25 -1.49
CA GLY A 72 -9.58 11.10 -2.95
C GLY A 72 -10.44 12.09 -3.74
N ASP A 73 -11.64 12.41 -3.25
CA ASP A 73 -12.58 13.32 -3.94
C ASP A 73 -12.12 14.79 -3.95
N ARG A 74 -11.11 15.16 -3.15
CA ARG A 74 -10.66 16.56 -3.01
C ARG A 74 -9.57 17.00 -4.01
N LYS A 75 -9.28 16.19 -5.04
CA LYS A 75 -8.21 16.48 -6.02
C LYS A 75 -8.69 16.71 -7.46
N GLY A 76 -9.90 17.26 -7.63
CA GLY A 76 -10.51 17.57 -8.93
C GLY A 76 -10.74 19.05 -9.26
N GLU A 77 -10.54 19.98 -8.31
CA GLU A 77 -11.07 21.35 -8.41
C GLU A 77 -10.09 22.43 -7.90
N SER A 78 -8.94 22.58 -8.56
CA SER A 78 -7.98 23.68 -8.30
C SER A 78 -7.28 24.25 -9.55
N ASP A 79 -7.20 23.51 -10.65
CA ASP A 79 -6.30 23.85 -11.79
C ASP A 79 -6.99 24.65 -12.92
N ASN A 80 -8.07 25.38 -12.61
CA ASN A 80 -8.90 26.07 -13.61
C ASN A 80 -8.97 27.60 -13.49
N ARG A 81 -7.90 28.23 -12.99
CA ARG A 81 -7.65 29.68 -13.16
C ARG A 81 -6.15 29.97 -13.22
N LEU A 82 -5.64 30.28 -14.42
CA LEU A 82 -4.70 31.40 -14.69
C LEU A 82 -4.36 31.56 -16.20
N ASP A 83 -5.30 31.35 -17.11
CA ASP A 83 -5.17 31.91 -18.48
C ASP A 83 -5.53 33.40 -18.43
N SER A 84 -4.53 34.25 -18.15
CA SER A 84 -4.69 35.71 -18.07
C SER A 84 -3.31 36.40 -18.03
N GLY A 85 -2.68 36.66 -19.19
CA GLY A 85 -1.48 37.52 -19.21
C GLY A 85 -0.46 37.33 -20.33
N SER A 86 -0.87 37.31 -21.60
CA SER A 86 0.08 37.32 -22.73
C SER A 86 0.89 38.62 -22.79
N ARG A 87 2.11 38.65 -22.24
CA ARG A 87 3.16 39.65 -22.57
C ARG A 87 4.54 39.33 -21.97
N SER A 88 5.49 38.95 -22.83
CA SER A 88 6.92 39.29 -22.70
C SER A 88 7.64 38.99 -24.02
N LEU A 89 7.97 40.03 -24.77
CA LEU A 89 8.95 39.99 -25.86
C LEU A 89 10.31 40.35 -25.27
N GLY A 90 11.35 39.55 -25.46
CA GLY A 90 12.64 39.87 -24.84
C GLY A 90 13.80 38.90 -25.04
N VAL A 91 14.38 38.92 -26.26
CA VAL A 91 15.80 38.60 -26.55
C VAL A 91 16.29 37.15 -26.29
N ALA A 92 17.06 36.61 -27.25
CA ALA A 92 17.67 35.29 -27.16
C ALA A 92 19.05 35.33 -26.47
N ASN A 93 19.53 34.18 -25.99
CA ASN A 93 20.97 33.96 -25.85
C ASN A 93 21.36 32.48 -26.12
N GLN A 94 22.65 32.26 -26.38
CA GLN A 94 23.30 30.99 -26.70
C GLN A 94 24.66 30.97 -25.96
N THR A 95 25.40 29.85 -25.84
CA THR A 95 25.23 28.48 -26.35
C THR A 95 24.81 27.53 -25.18
N ASP A 96 25.11 26.22 -25.03
CA ASP A 96 25.94 25.27 -25.77
C ASP A 96 25.56 23.79 -25.51
N THR A 97 26.22 22.93 -26.29
CA THR A 97 26.52 21.49 -26.14
C THR A 97 27.25 21.22 -24.79
N ASP A 98 27.29 20.02 -24.20
CA ASP A 98 27.31 18.66 -24.75
C ASP A 98 26.83 17.61 -23.72
N VAL A 99 26.38 16.43 -24.18
CA VAL A 99 25.89 15.32 -23.33
C VAL A 99 26.57 14.00 -23.71
N SER A 100 27.70 13.72 -23.05
CA SER A 100 28.48 12.50 -23.24
C SER A 100 27.79 11.25 -22.66
N TYR A 101 27.31 10.36 -23.55
CA TYR A 101 26.81 9.03 -23.19
C TYR A 101 27.93 7.97 -23.26
N SER A 102 28.50 7.58 -22.12
CA SER A 102 29.48 6.49 -22.01
C SER A 102 28.83 5.13 -21.71
N VAL A 103 28.35 4.44 -22.75
CA VAL A 103 27.95 3.02 -22.65
C VAL A 103 29.17 2.13 -22.92
N GLN A 104 29.65 1.41 -21.91
CA GLN A 104 30.60 0.31 -22.09
C GLN A 104 29.88 -1.04 -21.94
N ARG A 105 30.07 -1.92 -22.93
CA ARG A 105 29.52 -3.28 -22.98
C ARG A 105 30.40 -4.25 -22.19
N LEU A 106 29.84 -5.43 -21.91
CA LEU A 106 30.58 -6.58 -21.38
C LEU A 106 31.75 -6.98 -22.29
N GLY A 107 32.81 -7.47 -21.66
CA GLY A 107 33.84 -8.35 -22.20
C GLY A 107 34.23 -9.34 -21.10
#